data_AF-A0A3S2TQF7-F1
#
_entry.id   AF-A0A3S2TQF7-F1
#
_cell.length_a   1.000
_cell.length_b   1.000
_cell.length_c   1.000
_cell.angle_alpha   90.00
_cell.angle_beta   90.00
_cell.angle_gamma   90.00
#
_symmetry.space_group_name_H-M   'P 1'
#
loop_
_entity.id
_entity.type
_entity.pdbx_description
1 polymer ?
#
loop_
_entity_poly.entity_id
_entity_poly.type
_entity_poly.pdbx_seq_one_letter_code
_entity_poly.pdbx_strand_id
1 'polypeptide(L)'
;MKRRTLLGAGLAWPALAVAAPCSVTLGGQRLQASTGGLRLTDLQGQVLRDYPGRNLAGTRHGGASALLALPHRRSLLAAWPSLQEWWEIPLDPDAPPIFDGYVHDHRMGEAIASPGHLGVRRIPFDGPAPTPAFAPPGRAWVAATAGDLLLVVHLDVRRTVARLPAPGARPAESRLCGDHWRVPVHGGTLTLDARRWTPLAEPASDAPGACEADNPAAAPVISVCADPLR
;
A
#
# COMPACT_ATOMS: atom_id res chain seq x y z
N MET A 1 14.91 21.74 -69.89
CA MET A 1 15.02 20.71 -68.83
C MET A 1 15.03 21.40 -67.47
N LYS A 2 13.95 21.31 -66.67
CA LYS A 2 13.89 21.91 -65.31
C LYS A 2 13.79 20.77 -64.29
N ARG A 3 14.81 20.64 -63.43
CA ARG A 3 14.85 19.69 -62.30
C ARG A 3 13.94 20.23 -61.19
N ARG A 4 13.00 19.40 -60.71
CA ARG A 4 12.18 19.68 -59.53
C ARG A 4 12.82 19.01 -58.32
N THR A 5 13.26 19.82 -57.37
CA THR A 5 13.72 19.41 -56.04
C THR A 5 12.49 19.14 -55.17
N LEU A 6 12.35 17.92 -54.66
CA LEU A 6 11.32 17.57 -53.69
C LEU A 6 11.89 17.79 -52.28
N LEU A 7 11.33 18.76 -51.54
CA LEU A 7 11.51 18.86 -50.10
C LEU A 7 10.75 17.70 -49.43
N GLY A 8 11.47 16.77 -48.82
CA GLY A 8 10.88 15.75 -47.95
C GLY A 8 10.52 16.38 -46.61
N ALA A 9 9.22 16.50 -46.33
CA ALA A 9 8.73 16.79 -44.99
C ALA A 9 8.92 15.53 -44.13
N GLY A 10 9.89 15.56 -43.21
CA GLY A 10 10.10 14.51 -42.23
C GLY A 10 8.94 14.49 -41.24
N LEU A 11 8.14 13.43 -41.27
CA LEU A 11 7.16 13.12 -40.22
C LEU A 11 7.91 12.75 -38.94
N ALA A 12 7.95 13.65 -37.97
CA ALA A 12 8.33 13.31 -36.60
C ALA A 12 7.18 12.51 -35.97
N TRP A 13 7.41 11.25 -35.68
CA TRP A 13 6.46 10.43 -34.93
C TRP A 13 6.44 10.90 -33.47
N PRO A 14 5.26 11.11 -32.85
CA PRO A 14 5.20 11.46 -31.45
C PRO A 14 5.75 10.29 -30.63
N ALA A 15 6.73 10.57 -29.77
CA ALA A 15 7.17 9.60 -28.78
C ALA A 15 6.00 9.35 -27.82
N LEU A 16 5.46 8.12 -27.84
CA LEU A 16 4.51 7.66 -26.83
C LEU A 16 5.21 7.72 -25.47
N ALA A 17 4.80 8.65 -24.62
CA ALA A 17 5.23 8.68 -23.23
C ALA A 17 4.58 7.49 -22.51
N VAL A 18 5.34 6.41 -22.33
CA VAL A 18 4.93 5.31 -21.45
C VAL A 18 4.89 5.88 -20.04
N ALA A 19 3.72 5.90 -19.40
CA ALA A 19 3.58 6.30 -18.02
C ALA A 19 4.57 5.48 -17.17
N ALA A 20 5.46 6.17 -16.45
CA ALA A 20 6.41 5.48 -15.59
C ALA A 20 5.63 4.65 -14.56
N PRO A 21 6.02 3.39 -14.32
CA PRO A 21 5.35 2.60 -13.29
C PRO A 21 5.49 3.29 -11.93
N CYS A 22 4.45 3.17 -11.10
CA CYS A 22 4.51 3.61 -9.71
C CYS A 22 5.71 2.98 -9.00
N SER A 23 6.33 3.76 -8.12
CA SER A 23 7.45 3.27 -7.33
C SER A 23 7.49 3.95 -5.98
N VAL A 24 8.06 3.24 -5.01
CA VAL A 24 8.34 3.78 -3.68
C VAL A 24 9.75 3.39 -3.27
N THR A 25 10.42 4.26 -2.51
CA THR A 25 11.77 4.01 -2.01
C THR A 25 11.77 4.05 -0.48
N LEU A 26 12.43 3.07 0.15
CA LEU A 26 12.63 3.01 1.59
C LEU A 26 13.98 2.35 1.88
N GLY A 27 14.79 2.94 2.77
CA GLY A 27 16.03 2.32 3.25
C GLY A 27 17.05 1.99 2.14
N GLY A 28 17.13 2.81 1.10
CA GLY A 28 18.04 2.56 -0.04
C GLY A 28 17.55 1.49 -1.01
N GLN A 29 16.31 1.02 -0.87
CA GLN A 29 15.69 0.05 -1.77
C GLN A 29 14.48 0.68 -2.44
N ARG A 30 14.28 0.37 -3.71
CA ARG A 30 13.16 0.86 -4.51
C ARG A 30 12.30 -0.30 -4.98
N LEU A 31 11.03 -0.26 -4.63
CA LEU A 31 10.02 -1.17 -5.18
C LEU A 31 9.28 -0.46 -6.30
N GLN A 32 9.26 -1.08 -7.47
CA GLN A 32 8.60 -0.56 -8.66
C GLN A 32 7.57 -1.58 -9.13
N ALA A 33 6.41 -1.09 -9.56
CA ALA A 33 5.53 -1.94 -10.34
C ALA A 33 6.18 -2.28 -11.68
N SER A 34 6.00 -3.50 -12.13
CA SER A 34 6.38 -3.93 -13.47
C SER A 34 5.17 -4.60 -14.12
N THR A 35 5.22 -4.84 -15.42
CA THR A 35 4.17 -5.58 -16.12
C THR A 35 3.95 -6.94 -15.45
N GLY A 36 2.79 -7.14 -14.82
CA GLY A 36 2.41 -8.38 -14.14
C GLY A 36 3.23 -8.72 -12.87
N GLY A 37 3.88 -7.75 -12.23
CA GLY A 37 4.71 -8.01 -11.05
C GLY A 37 5.21 -6.78 -10.32
N LEU A 38 6.11 -7.00 -9.37
CA LEU A 38 6.92 -5.97 -8.73
C LEU A 38 8.39 -6.32 -8.86
N ARG A 39 9.22 -5.29 -8.96
CA ARG A 39 10.67 -5.41 -8.92
C ARG A 39 11.22 -4.57 -7.78
N LEU A 40 12.02 -5.20 -6.92
CA LEU A 40 12.76 -4.54 -5.86
C LEU A 40 14.22 -4.41 -6.29
N THR A 41 14.74 -3.19 -6.26
CA THR A 41 16.14 -2.88 -6.56
C THR A 41 16.80 -2.13 -5.41
N ASP A 42 18.13 -2.09 -5.39
CA ASP A 42 18.86 -1.04 -4.65
C ASP A 42 18.78 0.33 -5.40
N LEU A 43 19.47 1.35 -4.88
CA LEU A 43 19.54 2.68 -5.51
C LEU A 43 20.37 2.70 -6.81
N GLN A 44 21.23 1.70 -7.01
CA GLN A 44 22.08 1.54 -8.19
C GLN A 44 21.37 0.76 -9.30
N GLY A 45 20.18 0.23 -9.03
CA GLY A 45 19.37 -0.54 -9.97
C GLY A 45 19.67 -2.04 -9.98
N GLN A 46 20.49 -2.55 -9.06
CA GLN A 46 20.67 -3.99 -8.91
C GLN A 46 19.37 -4.62 -8.44
N VAL A 47 18.93 -5.67 -9.13
CA VAL A 47 17.70 -6.38 -8.78
C VAL A 47 17.96 -7.23 -7.53
N LEU A 48 17.27 -6.89 -6.45
CA LEU A 48 17.29 -7.64 -5.20
C LEU A 48 16.26 -8.77 -5.24
N ARG A 49 15.08 -8.50 -5.79
CA ARG A 49 13.99 -9.48 -5.90
C ARG A 49 12.97 -9.11 -6.96
N ASP A 50 12.47 -10.11 -7.67
CA ASP A 50 11.27 -10.01 -8.50
C ASP A 50 10.10 -10.76 -7.85
N TYR A 51 8.91 -10.17 -7.90
CA TYR A 51 7.68 -10.73 -7.36
C TYR A 51 6.64 -10.87 -8.48
N PRO A 52 6.29 -12.09 -8.91
CA PRO A 52 5.25 -12.29 -9.91
C PRO A 52 3.89 -11.93 -9.29
N GLY A 53 3.10 -11.09 -9.96
CA GLY A 53 1.79 -10.61 -9.51
C GLY A 53 0.71 -11.69 -9.56
N ARG A 54 0.85 -12.71 -8.71
CA ARG A 54 -0.08 -13.85 -8.56
C ARG A 54 -0.35 -14.16 -7.10
N ASN A 55 -1.58 -14.59 -6.80
CA ASN A 55 -1.96 -15.02 -5.46
C ASN A 55 -1.23 -16.31 -5.07
N LEU A 56 -1.30 -16.71 -3.80
CA LEU A 56 -0.60 -17.90 -3.31
C LEU A 56 -0.98 -19.18 -4.09
N ALA A 57 -2.27 -19.33 -4.41
CA ALA A 57 -2.79 -20.47 -5.18
C ALA A 57 -2.45 -20.43 -6.68
N GLY A 58 -1.91 -19.31 -7.20
CA GLY A 58 -1.65 -19.12 -8.64
C GLY A 58 -2.90 -18.97 -9.51
N THR A 59 -4.09 -18.89 -8.92
CA THR A 59 -5.38 -18.81 -9.63
C THR A 59 -5.77 -17.39 -10.04
N ARG A 60 -5.18 -16.38 -9.40
CA ARG A 60 -5.40 -14.96 -9.70
C ARG A 60 -4.09 -14.30 -10.08
N HIS A 61 -4.16 -13.38 -11.04
CA HIS A 61 -3.04 -12.58 -11.53
C HIS A 61 -3.46 -11.13 -11.73
N GLY A 62 -2.52 -10.20 -11.70
CA GLY A 62 -2.80 -8.78 -11.95
C GLY A 62 -1.61 -7.88 -11.69
N GLY A 63 -1.83 -6.58 -11.83
CA GLY A 63 -0.87 -5.53 -11.45
C GLY A 63 -1.18 -4.95 -10.08
N ALA A 64 -0.17 -4.33 -9.46
CA ALA A 64 -0.37 -3.54 -8.25
C ALA A 64 -1.05 -2.20 -8.60
N SER A 65 -1.96 -1.72 -7.74
CA SER A 65 -2.64 -0.43 -7.89
C SER A 65 -2.00 0.68 -7.07
N ALA A 66 -1.28 0.34 -6.00
CA ALA A 66 -0.55 1.30 -5.19
C ALA A 66 0.59 0.63 -4.44
N LEU A 67 1.63 1.43 -4.18
CA LEU A 67 2.79 1.08 -3.37
C LEU A 67 2.91 2.09 -2.22
N LEU A 68 3.24 1.62 -1.03
CA LEU A 68 3.35 2.43 0.18
C LEU A 68 4.60 2.06 0.97
N ALA A 69 5.39 3.04 1.38
CA ALA A 69 6.48 2.82 2.34
C ALA A 69 5.97 2.89 3.78
N LEU A 70 6.44 1.97 4.62
CA LEU A 70 6.14 1.92 6.06
C LEU A 70 7.45 1.99 6.86
N PRO A 71 8.04 3.19 7.06
CA PRO A 71 9.36 3.35 7.65
C PRO A 71 9.52 2.71 9.04
N HIS A 72 8.53 2.89 9.93
CA HIS A 72 8.55 2.33 11.29
C HIS A 72 8.53 0.79 11.31
N ARG A 73 8.02 0.17 10.25
CA ARG A 73 7.96 -1.29 10.10
C ARG A 73 9.08 -1.84 9.23
N ARG A 74 9.93 -0.95 8.68
CA ARG A 74 10.97 -1.28 7.68
C ARG A 74 10.41 -2.16 6.58
N SER A 75 9.22 -1.83 6.08
CA SER A 75 8.50 -2.66 5.09
C SER A 75 7.88 -1.82 3.98
N LEU A 76 7.58 -2.48 2.87
CA LEU A 76 6.87 -1.91 1.74
C LEU A 76 5.54 -2.63 1.59
N LEU A 77 4.45 -1.88 1.39
CA LEU A 77 3.12 -2.42 1.18
C LEU A 77 2.72 -2.23 -0.30
N ALA A 78 2.15 -3.27 -0.90
CA ALA A 78 1.62 -3.23 -2.26
C ALA A 78 0.15 -3.69 -2.27
N ALA A 79 -0.71 -2.94 -2.95
CA ALA A 79 -2.12 -3.27 -3.11
C ALA A 79 -2.38 -3.96 -4.44
N TRP A 80 -3.07 -5.11 -4.41
CA TRP A 80 -3.34 -5.92 -5.59
C TRP A 80 -4.84 -6.21 -5.74
N PRO A 81 -5.59 -5.35 -6.47
CA PRO A 81 -7.03 -5.50 -6.60
C PRO A 81 -7.45 -6.88 -7.14
N SER A 82 -6.85 -7.33 -8.24
CA SER A 82 -7.19 -8.60 -8.89
C SER A 82 -6.82 -9.84 -8.08
N LEU A 83 -5.76 -9.73 -7.25
CA LEU A 83 -5.36 -10.79 -6.33
C LEU A 83 -6.24 -10.85 -5.10
N GLN A 84 -6.96 -9.76 -4.80
CA GLN A 84 -7.71 -9.55 -3.55
C GLN A 84 -6.79 -9.63 -2.33
N GLU A 85 -5.57 -9.10 -2.45
CA GLU A 85 -4.58 -9.15 -1.39
C GLU A 85 -3.85 -7.80 -1.27
N TRP A 86 -3.41 -7.47 -0.06
CA TRP A 86 -2.25 -6.64 0.13
C TRP A 86 -1.04 -7.50 0.44
N TRP A 87 0.12 -7.05 0.00
CA TRP A 87 1.41 -7.65 0.31
C TRP A 87 2.23 -6.69 1.15
N GLU A 88 2.67 -7.11 2.34
CA GLU A 88 3.73 -6.44 3.09
C GLU A 88 5.06 -7.18 2.83
N ILE A 89 6.07 -6.45 2.39
CA ILE A 89 7.42 -6.95 2.09
C ILE A 89 8.37 -6.38 3.15
N PRO A 90 8.83 -7.18 4.13
CA PRO A 90 9.79 -6.74 5.12
C PRO A 90 11.18 -6.52 4.50
N LEU A 91 11.81 -5.39 4.81
CA LEU A 91 13.18 -5.06 4.41
C LEU A 91 14.20 -5.38 5.51
N ASP A 92 13.73 -5.74 6.71
CA ASP A 92 14.57 -6.14 7.83
C ASP A 92 15.23 -7.50 7.54
N PRO A 93 16.57 -7.61 7.54
CA PRO A 93 17.27 -8.90 7.39
C PRO A 93 16.87 -9.93 8.46
N ASP A 94 16.52 -9.46 9.66
CA ASP A 94 16.13 -10.30 10.80
C ASP A 94 14.61 -10.53 10.88
N ALA A 95 13.86 -10.19 9.82
CA ALA A 95 12.43 -10.40 9.80
C ALA A 95 12.08 -11.88 10.05
N PRO A 96 11.11 -12.17 10.95
CA PRO A 96 10.76 -13.55 11.28
C PRO A 96 10.19 -14.28 10.07
N PRO A 97 10.38 -15.62 9.98
CA PRO A 97 9.84 -16.42 8.89
C PRO A 97 8.33 -16.22 8.69
N ILE A 98 7.91 -16.31 7.44
CA ILE A 98 6.51 -16.14 7.04
C ILE A 98 5.89 -17.51 6.93
N PHE A 99 4.81 -17.70 7.68
CA PHE A 99 3.95 -18.85 7.57
C PHE A 99 2.67 -18.43 6.87
N ASP A 100 2.35 -19.11 5.77
CA ASP A 100 1.11 -18.97 5.04
C ASP A 100 0.14 -20.07 5.49
N GLY A 101 -0.95 -19.70 6.17
CA GLY A 101 -1.97 -20.63 6.67
C GLY A 101 -1.91 -20.86 8.20
N TYR A 102 -2.82 -21.71 8.68
CA TYR A 102 -2.90 -22.09 10.10
C TYR A 102 -1.81 -23.11 10.42
N VAL A 103 -0.85 -22.72 11.25
CA VAL A 103 0.19 -23.61 11.79
C VAL A 103 -0.12 -23.84 13.26
N HIS A 104 -0.30 -25.10 13.66
CA HIS A 104 -0.69 -25.45 15.03
C HIS A 104 0.51 -25.40 16.00
N ASP A 105 1.71 -25.73 15.55
CA ASP A 105 2.95 -25.50 16.30
C ASP A 105 4.10 -25.08 15.36
N HIS A 106 4.57 -23.84 15.52
CA HIS A 106 5.67 -23.26 14.72
C HIS A 106 7.05 -23.83 15.11
N ARG A 107 7.18 -24.44 16.30
CA ARG A 107 8.46 -25.01 16.78
C ARG A 107 8.73 -26.40 16.21
N MET A 108 7.71 -27.11 15.74
CA MET A 108 7.83 -28.47 15.19
C MET A 108 8.06 -28.53 13.68
N GLY A 109 8.05 -27.38 12.98
CA GLY A 109 8.37 -27.33 11.55
C GLY A 109 7.29 -27.91 10.63
N GLU A 110 6.03 -27.99 11.08
CA GLU A 110 4.92 -28.56 10.31
C GLU A 110 4.56 -27.73 9.05
N ALA A 111 4.98 -26.47 8.98
CA ALA A 111 4.73 -25.58 7.87
C ALA A 111 6.02 -25.22 7.13
N ILE A 112 5.94 -25.23 5.80
CA ILE A 112 7.01 -24.72 4.94
C ILE A 112 7.03 -23.20 5.08
N ALA A 113 7.97 -22.69 5.85
CA ALA A 113 8.15 -21.27 6.03
C ALA A 113 8.78 -20.63 4.79
N SER A 114 8.27 -19.46 4.41
CA SER A 114 8.97 -18.57 3.49
C SER A 114 9.94 -17.65 4.27
N PRO A 115 11.03 -17.17 3.65
CA PRO A 115 11.91 -16.19 4.27
C PRO A 115 11.15 -14.97 4.76
N GLY A 116 11.54 -14.43 5.92
CA GLY A 116 10.98 -13.16 6.42
C GLY A 116 11.49 -11.96 5.65
N HIS A 117 12.81 -11.86 5.49
CA HIS A 117 13.45 -10.81 4.72
C HIS A 117 13.10 -10.94 3.23
N LEU A 118 12.57 -9.87 2.64
CA LEU A 118 12.08 -9.82 1.26
C LEU A 118 11.00 -10.88 0.94
N GLY A 119 10.39 -11.45 1.96
CA GLY A 119 9.25 -12.34 1.83
C GLY A 119 7.95 -11.56 1.61
N VAL A 120 6.91 -12.26 1.16
CA VAL A 120 5.58 -11.66 0.93
C VAL A 120 4.64 -12.06 2.05
N ARG A 121 4.29 -11.12 2.93
CA ARG A 121 3.19 -11.31 3.89
C ARG A 121 1.88 -10.94 3.22
N ARG A 122 1.03 -11.93 2.95
CA ARG A 122 -0.25 -11.74 2.27
C ARG A 122 -1.35 -11.39 3.27
N ILE A 123 -2.18 -10.43 2.89
CA ILE A 123 -3.33 -9.93 3.65
C ILE A 123 -4.55 -10.05 2.72
N PRO A 124 -5.35 -11.12 2.84
CA PRO A 124 -6.46 -11.37 1.92
C PRO A 124 -7.68 -10.48 2.20
N PHE A 125 -8.47 -10.26 1.15
CA PHE A 125 -9.76 -9.55 1.16
C PHE A 125 -10.83 -10.40 0.48
N ASP A 126 -12.10 -10.20 0.87
CA ASP A 126 -13.25 -10.92 0.29
C ASP A 126 -13.61 -10.45 -1.14
N GLY A 127 -13.02 -9.32 -1.57
CA GLY A 127 -13.25 -8.69 -2.87
C GLY A 127 -11.99 -7.96 -3.34
N PRO A 128 -12.07 -7.13 -4.40
CA PRO A 128 -10.93 -6.36 -4.87
C PRO A 128 -10.25 -5.60 -3.73
N ALA A 129 -8.93 -5.79 -3.58
CA ALA A 129 -8.19 -5.14 -2.53
C ALA A 129 -8.25 -3.61 -2.69
N PRO A 130 -8.62 -2.87 -1.64
CA PRO A 130 -8.75 -1.42 -1.71
C PRO A 130 -7.37 -0.75 -1.76
N THR A 131 -7.31 0.50 -2.24
CA THR A 131 -6.07 1.27 -2.19
C THR A 131 -5.79 1.73 -0.75
N PRO A 132 -4.62 1.43 -0.14
CA PRO A 132 -4.25 1.98 1.15
C PRO A 132 -4.19 3.50 1.07
N ALA A 133 -4.61 4.19 2.12
CA ALA A 133 -4.72 5.65 2.08
C ALA A 133 -4.12 6.34 3.31
N PHE A 134 -4.05 5.64 4.45
CA PHE A 134 -3.48 6.20 5.67
C PHE A 134 -2.80 5.11 6.49
N ALA A 135 -1.58 5.37 6.93
CA ALA A 135 -0.79 4.49 7.78
C ALA A 135 -0.11 5.36 8.84
N PRO A 136 -0.59 5.36 10.10
CA PRO A 136 -0.01 6.19 11.13
C PRO A 136 1.35 5.65 11.57
N PRO A 137 2.33 6.54 11.83
CA PRO A 137 3.61 6.19 12.46
C PRO A 137 3.43 5.32 13.71
N GLY A 138 4.28 4.31 13.87
CA GLY A 138 4.29 3.44 15.06
C GLY A 138 3.03 2.57 15.27
N ARG A 139 2.04 2.61 14.36
CA ARG A 139 0.85 1.77 14.44
C ARG A 139 0.92 0.63 13.45
N ALA A 140 0.35 -0.51 13.83
CA ALA A 140 0.35 -1.74 13.02
C ALA A 140 -0.86 -1.86 12.08
N TRP A 141 -1.52 -0.76 11.76
CA TRP A 141 -2.73 -0.76 10.94
C TRP A 141 -2.66 0.26 9.82
N VAL A 142 -3.39 -0.02 8.75
CA VAL A 142 -3.52 0.83 7.58
C VAL A 142 -5.00 0.96 7.26
N ALA A 143 -5.43 2.18 6.94
CA ALA A 143 -6.80 2.46 6.55
C ALA A 143 -6.94 2.61 5.04
N ALA A 144 -8.12 2.20 4.58
CA ALA A 144 -8.54 2.27 3.18
C ALA A 144 -10.07 2.43 3.12
N THR A 145 -10.60 2.65 1.93
CA THR A 145 -12.05 2.72 1.68
C THR A 145 -12.49 1.66 0.69
N ALA A 146 -13.67 1.10 0.90
CA ALA A 146 -14.36 0.23 -0.06
C ALA A 146 -15.82 0.65 -0.17
N GLY A 147 -16.15 1.44 -1.19
CA GLY A 147 -17.44 2.13 -1.26
C GLY A 147 -17.60 3.10 -0.08
N ASP A 148 -18.75 3.05 0.59
CA ASP A 148 -19.05 3.86 1.79
C ASP A 148 -18.51 3.27 3.09
N LEU A 149 -17.64 2.25 3.02
CA LEU A 149 -17.01 1.66 4.19
C LEU A 149 -15.59 2.20 4.38
N LEU A 150 -15.31 2.66 5.58
CA LEU A 150 -13.96 2.83 6.09
C LEU A 150 -13.46 1.49 6.65
N LEU A 151 -12.34 1.03 6.12
CA LEU A 151 -11.71 -0.22 6.51
C LEU A 151 -10.46 0.07 7.33
N VAL A 152 -10.28 -0.71 8.38
CA VAL A 152 -9.03 -0.76 9.15
C VAL A 152 -8.44 -2.15 9.01
N VAL A 153 -7.23 -2.21 8.46
CA VAL A 153 -6.52 -3.45 8.18
C VAL A 153 -5.31 -3.52 9.10
N HIS A 154 -5.24 -4.57 9.93
CA HIS A 154 -4.11 -4.78 10.82
C HIS A 154 -3.03 -5.61 10.12
N LEU A 155 -1.81 -5.11 10.04
CA LEU A 155 -0.71 -5.71 9.29
C LEU A 155 -0.12 -6.95 9.99
N ASP A 156 0.00 -6.94 11.33
CA ASP A 156 0.49 -8.13 12.05
C ASP A 156 -0.52 -9.29 12.04
N VAL A 157 -1.81 -8.99 12.26
CA VAL A 157 -2.90 -9.99 12.20
C VAL A 157 -3.29 -10.34 10.75
N ARG A 158 -2.82 -9.55 9.77
CA ARG A 158 -3.03 -9.74 8.33
C ARG A 158 -4.50 -9.86 7.93
N ARG A 159 -5.37 -9.00 8.48
CA ARG A 159 -6.79 -8.96 8.13
C ARG A 159 -7.42 -7.60 8.41
N THR A 160 -8.59 -7.37 7.80
CA THR A 160 -9.49 -6.30 8.19
C THR A 160 -10.00 -6.55 9.62
N VAL A 161 -9.76 -5.60 10.52
CA VAL A 161 -10.17 -5.65 11.94
C VAL A 161 -11.35 -4.74 12.25
N ALA A 162 -11.65 -3.76 11.39
CA ALA A 162 -12.87 -2.96 11.49
C ALA A 162 -13.41 -2.58 10.11
N ARG A 163 -14.73 -2.52 10.01
CA ARG A 163 -15.49 -2.06 8.83
C ARG A 163 -16.57 -1.11 9.36
N LEU A 164 -16.48 0.16 9.02
CA LEU A 164 -17.33 1.21 9.57
C LEU A 164 -18.08 1.92 8.44
N PRO A 165 -19.41 2.10 8.53
CA PRO A 165 -20.12 3.00 7.63
C PRO A 165 -19.57 4.42 7.77
N ALA A 166 -19.00 4.93 6.70
CA ALA A 166 -18.41 6.27 6.64
C ALA A 166 -18.50 6.80 5.19
N PRO A 167 -19.71 7.16 4.73
CA PRO A 167 -19.90 7.69 3.37
C PRO A 167 -18.98 8.87 3.09
N GLY A 168 -18.26 8.80 1.97
CA GLY A 168 -17.30 9.84 1.57
C GLY A 168 -16.09 9.98 2.49
N ALA A 169 -15.71 8.93 3.22
CA ALA A 169 -14.49 8.93 4.03
C ALA A 169 -13.25 9.23 3.18
N ARG A 170 -12.39 10.12 3.69
CA ARG A 170 -11.13 10.51 3.06
C ARG A 170 -9.96 10.26 4.02
N PRO A 171 -9.58 8.98 4.24
CA PRO A 171 -8.51 8.61 5.17
C PRO A 171 -7.16 9.25 4.84
N ALA A 172 -6.86 9.52 3.56
CA ALA A 172 -5.64 10.23 3.17
C ALA A 172 -5.54 11.65 3.78
N GLU A 173 -6.66 12.25 4.15
CA GLU A 173 -6.76 13.56 4.81
C GLU A 173 -6.96 13.44 6.34
N SER A 174 -6.96 12.21 6.88
CA SER A 174 -7.20 11.95 8.29
C SER A 174 -6.00 12.28 9.19
N ARG A 175 -6.27 12.39 10.49
CA ARG A 175 -5.24 12.63 11.51
C ARG A 175 -5.43 11.70 12.69
N LEU A 176 -4.34 11.18 13.23
CA LEU A 176 -4.32 10.44 14.49
C LEU A 176 -3.71 11.35 15.56
N CYS A 177 -4.45 11.58 16.66
CA CYS A 177 -4.00 12.38 17.79
C CYS A 177 -4.10 11.52 19.06
N GLY A 178 -2.97 10.95 19.50
CA GLY A 178 -2.98 9.89 20.50
C GLY A 178 -3.74 8.65 20.00
N ASP A 179 -4.84 8.31 20.67
CA ASP A 179 -5.75 7.23 20.26
C ASP A 179 -7.03 7.74 19.56
N HIS A 180 -7.13 9.04 19.26
CA HIS A 180 -8.27 9.61 18.54
C HIS A 180 -7.95 9.76 17.05
N TRP A 181 -8.63 8.97 16.21
CA TRP A 181 -8.49 9.03 14.76
C TRP A 181 -9.64 9.83 14.15
N ARG A 182 -9.32 10.97 13.53
CA ARG A 182 -10.28 11.91 12.92
C ARG A 182 -10.23 11.77 11.42
N VAL A 183 -11.33 11.33 10.83
CA VAL A 183 -11.46 11.04 9.39
C VAL A 183 -12.49 11.99 8.77
N PRO A 184 -12.12 12.82 7.78
CA PRO A 184 -13.10 13.59 7.03
C PRO A 184 -14.08 12.65 6.31
N VAL A 185 -15.38 12.94 6.41
CA VAL A 185 -16.48 12.19 5.78
C VAL A 185 -17.43 13.17 5.08
N HIS A 186 -18.43 12.69 4.35
CA HIS A 186 -19.50 13.57 3.86
C HIS A 186 -20.22 14.25 5.03
N GLY A 187 -20.31 15.58 4.99
CA GLY A 187 -21.04 16.37 5.99
C GLY A 187 -20.32 16.56 7.33
N GLY A 188 -19.06 16.15 7.50
CA GLY A 188 -18.34 16.40 8.75
C GLY A 188 -17.05 15.60 8.94
N THR A 189 -16.75 15.29 10.20
CA THR A 189 -15.60 14.48 10.62
C THR A 189 -16.07 13.35 11.52
N LEU A 190 -15.68 12.12 11.18
CA LEU A 190 -15.86 10.95 12.04
C LEU A 190 -14.65 10.85 12.98
N THR A 191 -14.89 10.83 14.30
CA THR A 191 -13.84 10.61 15.31
C THR A 191 -13.99 9.19 15.87
N LEU A 192 -12.90 8.43 15.88
CA LEU A 192 -12.84 7.04 16.32
C LEU A 192 -11.80 6.87 17.44
N ASP A 193 -12.09 6.00 18.42
CA ASP A 193 -11.05 5.42 19.28
C ASP A 193 -10.26 4.39 18.45
N ALA A 194 -8.99 4.67 18.17
CA ALA A 194 -8.12 3.85 17.33
C ALA A 194 -7.66 2.54 18.00
N ARG A 195 -8.01 2.30 19.26
CA ARG A 195 -7.78 1.01 19.93
C ARG A 195 -8.98 0.09 19.81
N ARG A 196 -10.18 0.67 19.77
CA ARG A 196 -11.47 -0.06 19.80
C ARG A 196 -12.26 0.02 18.49
N TRP A 197 -11.88 0.93 17.60
CA TRP A 197 -12.56 1.25 16.34
C TRP A 197 -14.01 1.71 16.52
N THR A 198 -14.31 2.34 17.65
CA THR A 198 -15.65 2.81 17.99
C THR A 198 -15.79 4.32 17.74
N PRO A 199 -16.88 4.78 17.12
CA PRO A 199 -17.20 6.21 17.04
C PRO A 199 -17.28 6.85 18.42
N LEU A 200 -16.76 8.08 18.51
CA LEU A 200 -16.82 8.90 19.72
C LEU A 200 -17.83 10.04 19.51
N ALA A 201 -18.65 10.30 20.54
CA ALA A 201 -19.73 11.28 20.49
C ALA A 201 -19.24 12.74 20.55
N GLU A 202 -18.10 12.97 21.20
CA GLU A 202 -17.51 14.30 21.32
C GLU A 202 -16.31 14.44 20.37
N PRO A 203 -16.17 15.57 19.67
CA PRO A 203 -14.92 15.88 19.01
C PRO A 203 -13.84 15.99 20.09
N ALA A 204 -12.75 15.22 19.95
CA ALA A 204 -11.58 15.45 20.78
C ALA A 204 -11.18 16.93 20.65
N SER A 205 -10.94 17.59 21.80
CA SER A 205 -10.65 19.02 21.90
C SER A 205 -9.79 19.53 20.73
N ASP A 206 -10.29 20.57 20.04
CA ASP A 206 -9.57 21.30 18.97
C ASP A 206 -8.46 22.21 19.53
N ALA A 207 -8.02 22.02 20.78
CA ALA A 207 -6.96 22.82 21.37
C ALA A 207 -5.69 22.74 20.49
N PRO A 208 -5.15 23.89 20.05
CA PRO A 208 -3.85 23.90 19.36
C PRO A 208 -2.81 23.21 20.25
N GLY A 209 -2.05 22.28 19.68
CA GLY A 209 -1.11 21.41 20.40
C GLY A 209 -1.58 19.98 20.66
N ALA A 210 -2.89 19.67 20.69
CA ALA A 210 -3.37 18.31 21.01
C ALA A 210 -3.03 17.25 19.94
N CYS A 211 -2.86 17.68 18.69
CA CYS A 211 -2.47 16.83 17.56
C CYS A 211 -1.04 17.11 17.06
N GLU A 212 -0.33 18.06 17.68
CA GLU A 212 0.90 18.64 17.13
C GLU A 212 2.17 17.90 17.60
N ALA A 213 2.06 17.07 18.64
CA ALA A 213 3.19 16.42 19.30
C ALA A 213 3.72 15.15 18.60
N ASP A 214 3.08 14.63 17.54
CA ASP A 214 3.45 13.35 16.90
C ASP A 214 4.02 13.49 15.47
N ASN A 215 4.35 14.70 14.98
CA ASN A 215 5.06 14.86 13.71
C ASN A 215 6.56 15.01 13.96
N PRO A 216 7.38 13.98 13.66
CA PRO A 216 8.01 13.97 12.34
C PRO A 216 8.31 12.55 11.84
N ALA A 217 7.41 11.99 11.04
CA ALA A 217 7.78 11.08 9.97
C ALA A 217 6.82 11.39 8.83
N ALA A 218 7.38 11.84 7.71
CA ALA A 218 6.64 12.30 6.53
C ALA A 218 5.41 11.44 6.28
N ALA A 219 4.28 12.10 5.96
CA ALA A 219 3.06 11.44 5.53
C ALA A 219 3.40 10.23 4.65
N PRO A 220 2.73 9.07 4.86
CA PRO A 220 3.07 7.84 4.18
C PRO A 220 3.34 8.08 2.70
N VAL A 221 4.57 7.76 2.24
CA VAL A 221 4.92 7.95 0.83
C VAL A 221 4.20 6.86 0.05
N ILE A 222 3.03 7.22 -0.45
CA ILE A 222 2.22 6.38 -1.32
C ILE A 222 2.41 6.80 -2.78
N SER A 223 2.58 5.81 -3.64
CA SER A 223 2.60 5.97 -5.10
C SER A 223 1.44 5.16 -5.67
N VAL A 224 0.45 5.85 -6.22
CA VAL A 224 -0.68 5.21 -6.92
C VAL A 224 -0.25 4.91 -8.35
N CYS A 225 -0.50 3.69 -8.79
CA CYS A 225 -0.18 3.22 -10.13
C CYS A 225 -1.23 3.74 -11.11
N ALA A 226 -0.77 4.27 -12.25
CA ALA A 226 -1.67 4.53 -13.35
C ALA A 226 -2.31 3.20 -13.78
N ASP A 227 -3.63 3.19 -13.89
CA ASP A 227 -4.35 2.04 -14.43
C ASP A 227 -3.97 1.91 -15.91
N PRO A 228 -3.29 0.83 -16.35
CA PRO A 228 -2.95 0.66 -17.76
C PRO A 228 -4.19 0.42 -18.64
N LEU A 229 -5.38 0.27 -18.05
CA LEU A 229 -6.65 0.01 -18.72
C LEU A 229 -7.62 1.20 -18.73
N ARG A 230 -7.19 2.40 -18.32
CA ARG A 230 -7.94 3.65 -18.53
C ARG A 230 -7.29 4.57 -19.55
#